data_AF-A0A7L1U0H2-F1
#
_entry.id   AF-A0A7L1U0H2-F1
#
_cell.length_a   1.000
_cell.length_b   1.000
_cell.length_c   1.000
_cell.angle_alpha   90.00
_cell.angle_beta   90.00
_cell.angle_gamma   90.00
#
_symmetry.space_group_name_H-M   'P 1'
#
loop_
_entity.id
_entity.type
_entity.pdbx_description
1 polymer ?
#
loop_
_entity_poly.entity_id
_entity_poly.type
_entity_poly.pdbx_seq_one_letter_code
_entity_poly.pdbx_strand_id
1 'polypeptide(L)'
;RRGGGAATVKTMLLEWCRARTRGYPQVDVQNFSGSWGSGLAFCALLHSFFPDAFDFAALEPDARRDNFVPAFAIAEERAGCAPLLEVEDMVRLPVPDAKCVYTYVQELYRCLVAKGLVKTKKC
;
A
#
# COMPACT_ATOMS: atom_id res chain seq x y z
N ARG A 1 28.08 16.16 6.82
CA ARG A 1 27.00 16.03 5.82
C ARG A 1 25.83 15.27 6.45
N ARG A 2 24.76 15.95 6.87
CA ARG A 2 23.52 15.33 7.37
C ARG A 2 22.50 15.36 6.23
N GLY A 3 22.17 14.19 5.67
CA GLY A 3 21.16 14.06 4.60
C GLY A 3 20.64 12.63 4.37
N GLY A 4 20.99 11.66 5.23
CA GLY A 4 20.78 10.23 4.94
C GLY A 4 19.52 9.57 5.51
N GLY A 5 18.71 10.26 6.33
CA GLY A 5 17.60 9.63 7.06
C GLY A 5 16.38 9.28 6.20
N ALA A 6 15.80 10.27 5.52
CA ALA A 6 14.54 10.11 4.79
C ALA A 6 14.67 9.23 3.53
N ALA A 7 15.79 9.32 2.81
CA ALA A 7 16.08 8.45 1.67
C ALA A 7 16.17 6.98 2.10
N THR A 8 16.74 6.71 3.28
CA THR A 8 16.85 5.35 3.83
C THR A 8 15.49 4.79 4.23
N VAL A 9 14.60 5.61 4.83
CA VAL A 9 13.25 5.18 5.20
C VAL A 9 12.39 4.88 3.97
N LYS A 10 12.46 5.74 2.95
CA LYS A 10 11.73 5.52 1.68
C LYS A 10 12.15 4.23 1.00
N THR A 11 13.45 3.96 0.93
CA THR A 11 13.97 2.71 0.38
C THR A 11 13.53 1.50 1.21
N MET A 12 13.60 1.59 2.55
CA MET A 12 13.14 0.52 3.44
C MET A 12 11.66 0.18 3.22
N LEU A 13 10.80 1.19 3.14
CA LEU A 13 9.36 0.98 2.88
C LEU A 13 9.11 0.39 1.48
N LEU A 14 9.87 0.82 0.47
CA LEU A 14 9.74 0.27 -0.88
C LEU A 14 10.11 -1.21 -0.92
N GLU A 15 11.24 -1.58 -0.31
CA GLU A 15 11.67 -2.97 -0.19
C GLU A 15 10.68 -3.81 0.62
N TRP A 16 10.11 -3.24 1.69
CA TRP A 16 9.08 -3.91 2.47
C TRP A 16 7.82 -4.18 1.64
N CYS A 17 7.34 -3.20 0.85
CA CYS A 17 6.20 -3.39 -0.04
C CYS A 17 6.50 -4.50 -1.05
N ARG A 18 7.65 -4.45 -1.72
CA ARG A 18 8.10 -5.47 -2.68
C ARG A 18 8.16 -6.88 -2.07
N ALA A 19 8.66 -6.99 -0.85
CA ALA A 19 8.73 -8.27 -0.16
C ALA A 19 7.34 -8.82 0.17
N ARG A 20 6.39 -7.96 0.54
CA ARG A 20 5.02 -8.35 0.90
C ARG A 20 4.13 -8.66 -0.29
N THR A 21 4.34 -7.98 -1.41
CA THR A 21 3.58 -8.20 -2.65
C THR A 21 4.23 -9.20 -3.59
N ARG A 22 5.33 -9.84 -3.18
CA ARG A 22 6.00 -10.87 -3.98
C ARG A 22 5.05 -12.04 -4.24
N GLY A 23 4.91 -12.41 -5.52
CA GLY A 23 4.09 -13.54 -5.96
C GLY A 23 2.64 -13.16 -6.27
N TYR A 24 2.23 -11.91 -6.06
CA TYR A 24 0.93 -11.43 -6.53
C TYR A 24 0.99 -11.15 -8.04
N PRO A 25 0.08 -11.71 -8.85
CA PRO A 25 0.07 -11.47 -10.28
C PRO A 25 -0.21 -10.00 -10.57
N GLN A 26 0.40 -9.47 -11.64
CA GLN A 26 0.21 -8.09 -12.12
C GLN A 26 0.58 -6.99 -11.11
N VAL A 27 1.26 -7.33 -10.01
CA VAL A 27 1.76 -6.36 -9.02
C VAL A 27 3.27 -6.30 -9.07
N ASP A 28 3.79 -5.13 -9.48
CA ASP A 28 5.22 -4.83 -9.42
C ASP A 28 5.46 -3.43 -8.82
N VAL A 29 5.87 -3.42 -7.54
CA VAL A 29 6.05 -2.18 -6.78
C VAL A 29 7.46 -1.64 -7.02
N GLN A 30 7.58 -0.68 -7.93
CA GLN A 30 8.85 -0.06 -8.33
C GLN A 30 9.03 1.36 -7.79
N ASN A 31 7.93 2.01 -7.42
CA ASN A 31 7.89 3.38 -6.94
C ASN A 31 6.66 3.58 -6.04
N PHE A 32 6.49 4.80 -5.54
CA PHE A 32 5.27 5.22 -4.83
C PHE A 32 4.33 6.03 -5.73
N SER A 33 4.35 5.86 -7.05
CA SER A 33 3.46 6.56 -7.97
C SER A 33 2.75 5.56 -8.89
N GLY A 34 3.20 5.40 -10.13
CA GLY A 34 2.55 4.60 -11.16
C GLY A 34 2.31 3.14 -10.75
N SER A 35 3.18 2.54 -9.94
CA SER A 35 3.01 1.17 -9.42
C SER A 35 1.74 1.00 -8.56
N TRP A 36 1.16 2.08 -8.07
CA TRP A 36 -0.03 2.08 -7.22
C TRP A 36 -1.28 2.55 -7.97
N GLY A 37 -1.15 2.93 -9.25
CA GLY A 37 -2.24 3.51 -10.03
C GLY A 37 -3.41 2.56 -10.23
N SER A 38 -3.18 1.25 -10.41
CA SER A 38 -4.25 0.27 -10.59
C SER A 38 -5.02 -0.07 -9.30
N GLY A 39 -4.49 0.28 -8.13
CA GLY A 39 -5.03 -0.13 -6.83
C GLY A 39 -4.60 -1.54 -6.39
N LEU A 40 -4.16 -2.41 -7.32
CA LEU A 40 -3.75 -3.78 -7.01
C LEU A 40 -2.60 -3.87 -5.99
N ALA A 41 -1.69 -2.90 -5.99
CA ALA A 41 -0.61 -2.85 -4.99
C ALA A 41 -1.14 -2.68 -3.56
N PHE A 42 -2.21 -1.89 -3.36
CA PHE A 42 -2.87 -1.76 -2.06
C PHE A 42 -3.59 -3.04 -1.67
N CYS A 43 -4.35 -3.64 -2.60
CA CYS A 43 -5.03 -4.91 -2.39
C CYS A 43 -4.04 -6.02 -2.01
N ALA A 44 -2.93 -6.16 -2.75
CA ALA A 44 -1.92 -7.19 -2.50
C ALA A 44 -1.26 -7.02 -1.13
N LEU A 45 -0.94 -5.78 -0.77
CA LEU A 45 -0.32 -5.48 0.51
C LEU A 45 -1.26 -5.87 1.66
N LEU A 46 -2.53 -5.48 1.60
CA LEU A 46 -3.51 -5.80 2.63
C LEU A 46 -3.85 -7.30 2.67
N HIS A 47 -4.00 -7.95 1.51
CA HIS A 47 -4.26 -9.38 1.39
C HIS A 47 -3.12 -10.21 2.02
N SER A 48 -1.87 -9.70 1.99
CA SER A 48 -0.74 -10.35 2.66
C SER A 48 -0.86 -10.41 4.19
N PHE A 49 -1.72 -9.57 4.79
CA PHE A 49 -2.05 -9.58 6.22
C PHE A 49 -3.43 -10.17 6.51
N PHE A 50 -4.38 -9.96 5.60
CA PHE A 50 -5.78 -10.34 5.72
C PHE A 50 -6.20 -11.11 4.46
N PRO A 51 -5.78 -12.38 4.30
CA PRO A 51 -6.05 -13.15 3.10
C PRO A 51 -7.56 -13.45 2.91
N ASP A 52 -8.36 -13.26 3.95
CA ASP A 52 -9.81 -13.38 3.95
C ASP A 52 -10.54 -12.08 3.60
N ALA A 53 -9.82 -10.97 3.35
CA ALA A 53 -10.43 -9.66 3.12
C ALA A 53 -10.98 -9.46 1.70
N PHE A 54 -10.36 -10.08 0.68
CA PHE A 54 -10.80 -10.00 -0.71
C PHE A 54 -10.31 -11.22 -1.50
N ASP A 55 -11.07 -11.63 -2.51
CA ASP A 55 -10.59 -12.55 -3.52
C ASP A 55 -9.65 -11.81 -4.48
N PHE A 56 -8.35 -11.83 -4.20
CA PHE A 56 -7.35 -11.13 -5.02
C PHE A 56 -7.34 -11.65 -6.47
N ALA A 57 -7.66 -12.93 -6.69
CA ALA A 57 -7.62 -13.53 -8.02
C ALA A 57 -8.74 -13.01 -8.95
N ALA A 58 -9.78 -12.40 -8.39
CA ALA A 58 -10.88 -11.80 -9.13
C ALA A 58 -10.66 -10.30 -9.44
N LEU A 59 -9.57 -9.70 -8.95
CA LEU A 59 -9.28 -8.28 -9.16
C LEU A 59 -8.61 -8.04 -10.51
N GLU A 60 -9.01 -6.97 -11.19
CA GLU A 60 -8.52 -6.60 -12.51
C GLU A 60 -7.79 -5.24 -12.48
N PRO A 61 -6.66 -5.05 -13.19
CA PRO A 61 -5.90 -3.80 -13.17
C PRO A 61 -6.69 -2.57 -13.62
N ASP A 62 -7.64 -2.75 -14.55
CA ASP A 62 -8.46 -1.68 -15.13
C ASP A 62 -9.69 -1.35 -14.25
N ALA A 63 -10.07 -2.25 -13.34
CA ALA A 63 -11.16 -2.06 -12.37
C ALA A 63 -10.70 -1.23 -11.17
N ARG A 64 -10.07 -0.07 -11.43
CA ARG A 64 -9.36 0.73 -10.42
C ARG A 64 -10.22 1.09 -9.22
N ARG A 65 -11.47 1.51 -9.46
CA ARG A 65 -12.41 1.88 -8.39
C ARG A 65 -12.70 0.68 -7.48
N ASP A 66 -12.94 -0.48 -8.09
CA ASP A 66 -13.24 -1.73 -7.40
C ASP A 66 -12.02 -2.30 -6.67
N ASN A 67 -10.81 -1.86 -7.03
CA ASN A 67 -9.59 -2.15 -6.27
C ASN A 67 -9.43 -1.20 -5.07
N PHE A 68 -9.56 0.12 -5.27
CA PHE A 68 -9.28 1.12 -4.24
C PHE A 68 -10.30 1.12 -3.10
N VAL A 69 -11.60 1.03 -3.41
CA VAL A 69 -12.68 1.09 -2.41
C VAL A 69 -12.51 0.02 -1.32
N PRO A 70 -12.45 -1.29 -1.64
CA PRO A 70 -12.29 -2.31 -0.62
C PRO A 70 -10.92 -2.24 0.06
N ALA A 71 -9.85 -1.87 -0.66
CA ALA A 71 -8.54 -1.72 -0.06
C ALA A 71 -8.54 -0.67 1.06
N PHE A 72 -9.08 0.52 0.82
CA PHE A 72 -9.11 1.56 1.86
C PHE A 72 -10.09 1.24 2.99
N ALA A 73 -11.23 0.61 2.69
CA ALA A 73 -12.16 0.14 3.72
C ALA A 73 -11.51 -0.88 4.66
N ILE A 74 -10.80 -1.87 4.12
CA ILE A 74 -10.10 -2.90 4.92
C ILE A 74 -8.92 -2.32 5.68
N ALA A 75 -8.19 -1.35 5.11
CA ALA A 75 -7.14 -0.65 5.81
C ALA A 75 -7.68 0.08 7.06
N GLU A 76 -8.83 0.72 6.94
CA GLU A 76 -9.49 1.39 8.06
C GLU A 76 -10.01 0.38 9.09
N GLU A 77 -10.82 -0.60 8.66
CA GLU A 77 -11.47 -1.55 9.55
C GLU A 77 -10.48 -2.47 10.28
N ARG A 78 -9.56 -3.08 9.53
CA ARG A 78 -8.68 -4.14 10.05
C ARG A 78 -7.35 -3.58 10.53
N ALA A 79 -6.73 -2.67 9.77
CA ALA A 79 -5.47 -2.06 10.14
C ALA A 79 -5.62 -0.79 11.00
N GLY A 80 -6.81 -0.18 11.09
CA GLY A 80 -7.00 1.07 11.84
C GLY A 80 -6.33 2.27 11.18
N CYS A 81 -6.13 2.23 9.86
CA CYS A 81 -5.50 3.29 9.10
C CYS A 81 -6.57 4.13 8.39
N ALA A 82 -6.75 5.38 8.83
CA ALA A 82 -7.68 6.29 8.18
C ALA A 82 -7.32 6.52 6.70
N PRO A 83 -8.30 6.62 5.78
CA PRO A 83 -8.05 6.91 4.38
C PRO A 83 -7.53 8.35 4.23
N LEU A 84 -6.24 8.50 3.89
CA LEU A 84 -5.64 9.81 3.55
C LEU A 84 -5.73 10.13 2.05
N LEU A 85 -6.12 9.16 1.25
CA LEU A 85 -6.27 9.26 -0.20
C LEU A 85 -7.74 9.12 -0.54
N GLU A 86 -8.25 10.02 -1.37
CA GLU A 86 -9.59 9.88 -1.92
C GLU A 86 -9.58 8.95 -3.14
N VAL A 87 -10.53 8.01 -3.18
CA VAL A 87 -10.67 7.07 -4.29
C VAL A 87 -10.84 7.81 -5.61
N GLU A 88 -11.58 8.92 -5.62
CA GLU A 88 -11.91 9.63 -6.86
C GLU A 88 -10.71 10.32 -7.47
N ASP A 89 -9.82 10.89 -6.64
CA ASP A 89 -8.56 11.44 -7.09
C ASP A 89 -7.63 10.35 -7.63
N MET A 90 -7.58 9.21 -6.93
CA MET A 90 -6.77 8.08 -7.35
C MET A 90 -7.27 7.49 -8.67
N VAL A 91 -8.58 7.38 -8.90
CA VAL A 91 -9.15 6.86 -10.15
C VAL A 91 -9.04 7.88 -11.29
N ARG A 92 -9.16 9.18 -11.00
CA ARG A 92 -9.08 10.24 -12.02
C ARG A 92 -7.66 10.44 -12.56
N LEU A 93 -6.64 10.28 -11.73
CA LEU A 93 -5.25 10.45 -12.13
C LEU A 93 -4.65 9.08 -12.51
N PRO A 94 -4.18 8.88 -13.76
CA PRO A 94 -3.55 7.61 -14.15
C PRO A 94 -2.28 7.31 -13.34
N VAL A 95 -1.56 8.36 -12.95
CA VAL A 95 -0.36 8.28 -12.12
C VAL A 95 -0.60 9.12 -10.87
N PRO A 96 -0.71 8.51 -9.67
CA PRO A 96 -0.92 9.24 -8.44
C PRO A 96 0.36 9.97 -8.00
N ASP A 97 0.18 11.03 -7.19
CA ASP A 97 1.30 11.79 -6.63
C ASP A 97 2.14 10.91 -5.67
N ALA A 98 3.45 10.92 -5.89
CA ALA A 98 4.37 10.04 -5.17
C ALA A 98 4.46 10.33 -3.67
N LYS A 99 4.24 11.59 -3.27
CA LYS A 99 4.30 12.02 -1.87
C LYS A 99 3.03 11.62 -1.14
N CYS A 100 1.87 11.75 -1.78
CA CYS A 100 0.59 11.31 -1.20
C CYS A 100 0.57 9.80 -0.95
N VAL A 101 0.91 8.99 -1.96
CA VAL A 101 0.98 7.52 -1.82
C VAL A 101 2.03 7.13 -0.79
N TYR A 102 3.23 7.71 -0.81
CA TYR A 102 4.26 7.44 0.19
C TYR A 102 3.78 7.74 1.61
N THR A 103 3.10 8.87 1.82
CA THR A 103 2.58 9.26 3.13
C THR A 103 1.53 8.27 3.63
N TYR A 104 0.62 7.85 2.75
CA TYR A 104 -0.39 6.86 3.09
C TYR A 104 0.21 5.49 3.40
N VAL A 105 1.14 5.00 2.59
CA VAL A 105 1.83 3.70 2.84
C VAL A 105 2.66 3.76 4.13
N GLN A 106 3.30 4.89 4.41
CA GLN A 106 4.03 5.10 5.66
C GLN A 106 3.08 5.03 6.87
N GLU A 107 1.89 5.62 6.79
CA GLU A 107 0.91 5.56 7.87
C GLU A 107 0.32 4.16 8.02
N LEU A 108 -0.03 3.49 6.91
CA LEU A 108 -0.50 2.10 6.93
C LEU A 108 0.52 1.17 7.61
N TYR A 109 1.81 1.34 7.28
CA TYR A 109 2.89 0.60 7.95
C TYR A 109 2.89 0.85 9.47
N ARG A 110 2.75 2.12 9.92
CA ARG A 110 2.69 2.47 11.34
C ARG A 110 1.49 1.84 12.04
N CYS A 111 0.31 1.89 11.43
CA CYS A 111 -0.91 1.27 11.94
C CYS A 111 -0.76 -0.27 12.10
N LEU A 112 -0.18 -0.93 11.09
CA LEU A 112 0.10 -2.37 11.14
C LEU A 112 1.13 -2.73 12.23
N VAL A 113 2.16 -1.91 12.42
CA VAL A 113 3.13 -2.09 13.53
C VAL A 113 2.44 -1.90 14.88
N ALA A 114 1.60 -0.89 15.03
CA ALA A 114 0.86 -0.63 16.28
C ALA A 114 -0.06 -1.79 16.66
N LYS A 115 -0.64 -2.49 15.67
CA LYS A 115 -1.43 -3.72 15.86
C LYS A 115 -0.59 -5.00 16.03
N GLY A 116 0.74 -4.91 15.95
CA GLY A 116 1.64 -6.06 16.07
C GLY A 116 1.67 -6.97 14.84
N LEU A 117 1.09 -6.56 13.71
CA LEU A 117 1.04 -7.33 12.46
C LEU A 117 2.37 -7.27 11.70
N VAL A 118 3.17 -6.23 11.94
CA VAL A 118 4.53 -6.10 11.42
C VAL A 118 5.51 -6.19 12.58
N LYS A 119 6.34 -7.25 12.57
CA LYS A 119 7.43 -7.41 13.52
C LYS A 119 8.58 -6.48 13.13
N THR A 120 8.69 -5.33 13.80
CA THR A 120 9.93 -4.57 13.78
C THR A 120 10.94 -5.30 14.67
N LYS A 121 12.18 -5.51 14.20
CA LYS A 121 13.25 -5.96 15.11
C LYS A 121 13.34 -4.92 16.23
N LYS A 122 13.03 -5.31 17.47
CA LYS A 122 13.44 -4.52 18.63
C LYS A 122 14.96 -4.47 18.57
N CYS A 123 15.51 -3.30 18.30
CA CYS A 123 16.90 -3.02 18.63
C CYS A 123 17.06 -3.05 20.15
#